data_AF-A0A1M7R3L7-F1
#
_entry.id   AF-A0A1M7R3L7-F1
#
_cell.length_a   1.000
_cell.length_b   1.000
_cell.length_c   1.000
_cell.angle_alpha   90.00
_cell.angle_beta   90.00
_cell.angle_gamma   90.00
#
_symmetry.space_group_name_H-M   'P 1'
#
loop_
_entity.id
_entity.type
_entity.pdbx_description
1 polymer ?
#
loop_
_entity_poly.entity_id
_entity_poly.type
_entity_poly.pdbx_seq_one_letter_code
_entity_poly.pdbx_strand_id
1 'polypeptide(L)'
;MKYTFEVKELFGKLKRLFIPLIEKKHNNLRTGSRFEQIDNKLIDLSKRLDATLTKDRSGYPAILGAFEERRIDWVDNGIFKAIIIQPNFERRGVNTAIWNFINIAWFDDGFSIHRPQWIKLLADKVAFEVIEHNIDELLNVSEHNLTGIKMADLK
;
A
#
# COMPACT_ATOMS: atom_id res chain seq x y z
N MET A 1 -19.27 8.66 -23.03
CA MET A 1 -19.24 7.30 -22.47
C MET A 1 -18.06 6.54 -23.08
N LYS A 2 -16.82 6.76 -22.59
CA LYS A 2 -15.58 6.16 -23.15
C LYS A 2 -14.62 5.57 -22.10
N TYR A 3 -14.88 5.76 -20.81
CA TYR A 3 -13.93 5.40 -19.74
C TYR A 3 -13.97 3.94 -19.27
N THR A 4 -15.00 3.18 -19.65
CA THR A 4 -15.19 1.82 -19.13
C THR A 4 -14.32 0.77 -19.85
N PHE A 5 -13.76 1.11 -21.02
CA PHE A 5 -13.00 0.18 -21.86
C PHE A 5 -11.51 0.12 -21.47
N GLU A 6 -10.90 1.25 -21.10
CA GLU A 6 -9.48 1.31 -20.69
C GLU A 6 -9.20 0.55 -19.38
N VAL A 7 -10.14 0.57 -18.43
CA VAL A 7 -9.96 -0.11 -17.14
C VAL A 7 -9.87 -1.63 -17.34
N LYS A 8 -10.69 -2.21 -18.20
CA LYS A 8 -10.66 -3.66 -18.49
C LYS A 8 -9.35 -4.09 -19.18
N GLU A 9 -8.77 -3.21 -19.99
CA GLU A 9 -7.50 -3.48 -20.66
C GLU A 9 -6.31 -3.39 -19.68
N LEU A 10 -6.37 -2.46 -18.71
CA LEU A 10 -5.41 -2.37 -17.60
C LEU A 10 -5.42 -3.66 -16.74
N PHE A 11 -6.61 -4.12 -16.33
CA PHE A 11 -6.76 -5.38 -15.57
C PHE A 11 -6.34 -6.62 -16.39
N GLY A 12 -6.49 -6.57 -17.71
CA GLY A 12 -6.03 -7.62 -18.63
C GLY A 12 -4.51 -7.69 -18.76
N LYS A 13 -3.81 -6.55 -18.69
CA LYS A 13 -2.34 -6.47 -18.68
C LYS A 13 -1.75 -6.91 -17.33
N LEU A 14 -2.38 -6.52 -16.22
CA LEU A 14 -1.99 -6.96 -14.87
C LEU A 14 -1.95 -8.48 -14.72
N LYS A 15 -2.90 -9.23 -15.31
CA LYS A 15 -2.88 -10.70 -15.30
C LYS A 15 -1.75 -11.32 -16.13
N ARG A 16 -1.19 -10.61 -17.11
CA ARG A 16 -0.11 -11.12 -17.97
C ARG A 16 1.29 -10.77 -17.46
N LEU A 17 1.41 -9.82 -16.55
CA LEU A 17 2.69 -9.42 -15.94
C LEU A 17 3.13 -10.34 -14.79
N PHE A 18 2.27 -11.24 -14.31
CA PHE A 18 2.64 -12.35 -13.43
C PHE A 18 3.30 -13.49 -14.20
N ILE A 19 4.46 -13.23 -14.81
CA ILE A 19 5.40 -14.28 -15.20
C ILE A 19 6.35 -14.49 -14.00
N PRO A 20 6.56 -15.73 -13.54
CA PRO A 20 7.49 -15.97 -12.44
C PRO A 20 8.92 -15.78 -12.95
N LEU A 21 9.54 -14.65 -12.59
CA LEU A 21 10.99 -14.51 -12.73
C LEU A 21 11.64 -15.22 -11.53
N ILE A 22 12.04 -16.47 -11.76
CA ILE A 22 12.88 -17.22 -10.82
C ILE A 22 14.35 -16.89 -11.09
N GLU A 23 15.07 -16.68 -9.99
CA GLU A 23 16.53 -16.61 -9.80
C GLU A 23 17.30 -15.34 -10.21
N LYS A 24 17.65 -14.56 -9.18
CA LYS A 24 19.05 -14.53 -8.68
C LYS A 24 19.11 -14.00 -7.25
N LYS A 25 19.59 -14.84 -6.33
CA LYS A 25 20.08 -14.42 -5.01
C LYS A 25 21.27 -13.48 -5.21
N HIS A 26 21.09 -12.20 -4.88
CA HIS A 26 22.19 -11.36 -4.44
C HIS A 26 21.85 -10.85 -3.04
N ASN A 27 22.50 -11.42 -2.04
CA ASN A 27 22.63 -10.82 -0.72
C ASN A 27 23.51 -9.56 -0.87
N ASN A 28 22.89 -8.45 -1.28
CA ASN A 28 23.47 -7.13 -1.05
C ASN A 28 22.84 -6.61 0.24
N LEU A 29 23.64 -6.53 1.30
CA LEU A 29 23.34 -5.72 2.47
C LEU A 29 23.27 -4.27 2.00
N ARG A 30 22.08 -3.80 1.58
CA ARG A 30 21.80 -2.37 1.38
C ARG A 30 21.99 -1.71 2.75
N THR A 31 22.95 -0.80 2.86
CA THR A 31 23.13 0.08 4.03
C THR A 31 22.17 1.28 4.02
N GLY A 32 21.25 1.32 3.04
CA GLY A 32 20.21 2.33 2.87
C GLY A 32 18.81 1.72 2.89
N SER A 33 17.80 2.59 3.03
CA SER A 33 16.39 2.20 3.11
C SER A 33 15.95 1.41 1.87
N ARG A 34 15.10 0.38 2.03
CA ARG A 34 14.51 -0.32 0.87
C ARG A 34 13.66 0.61 0.03
N PHE A 35 13.09 1.64 0.65
CA PHE A 35 12.21 2.62 0.01
C PHE A 35 12.92 3.74 -0.74
N GLU A 36 14.26 3.77 -0.76
CA GLU A 36 15.03 4.88 -1.35
C GLU A 36 14.59 5.20 -2.79
N GLN A 37 14.24 4.19 -3.59
CA GLN A 37 13.83 4.37 -4.98
C GLN A 37 12.39 4.88 -5.15
N ILE A 38 11.53 4.73 -4.13
CA ILE A 38 10.10 5.04 -4.24
C ILE A 38 9.63 6.18 -3.33
N ASP A 39 10.44 6.60 -2.36
CA ASP A 39 10.06 7.61 -1.36
C ASP A 39 9.63 8.94 -2.00
N ASN A 40 10.30 9.40 -3.06
CA ASN A 40 9.91 10.64 -3.76
C ASN A 40 8.50 10.54 -4.37
N LYS A 41 8.15 9.38 -4.96
CA LYS A 41 6.83 9.14 -5.55
C LYS A 41 5.73 9.13 -4.47
N LEU A 42 6.04 8.58 -3.30
CA LEU A 42 5.13 8.58 -2.16
C LEU A 42 4.91 10.01 -1.62
N ILE A 43 5.98 10.81 -1.53
CA ILE A 43 5.91 12.22 -1.13
C ILE A 43 5.07 13.04 -2.13
N ASP A 44 5.26 12.82 -3.43
CA ASP A 44 4.53 13.56 -4.45
C ASP A 44 3.03 13.23 -4.44
N LEU A 45 2.67 11.95 -4.26
CA LEU A 45 1.28 11.57 -4.07
C LEU A 45 0.70 12.17 -2.78
N SER A 46 1.43 12.12 -1.66
CA SER A 46 0.92 12.62 -0.39
C SER A 46 0.62 14.12 -0.46
N LYS A 47 1.50 14.91 -1.10
CA LYS A 47 1.26 16.35 -1.32
C LYS A 47 0.02 16.60 -2.18
N ARG A 48 -0.18 15.83 -3.24
CA ARG A 48 -1.33 15.98 -4.15
C ARG A 48 -2.66 15.65 -3.46
N LEU A 49 -2.66 14.73 -2.50
CA LEU A 49 -3.84 14.32 -1.74
C LEU A 49 -4.07 15.14 -0.47
N ASP A 50 -3.22 16.13 -0.16
CA ASP A 50 -3.17 16.77 1.16
C ASP A 50 -3.10 15.74 2.31
N ALA A 51 -2.29 14.71 2.10
CA ALA A 51 -2.14 13.55 2.95
C ALA A 51 -0.84 13.57 3.76
N THR A 52 -0.84 12.85 4.87
CA THR A 52 0.34 12.66 5.72
C THR A 52 1.08 11.39 5.30
N LEU A 53 2.35 11.52 4.89
CA LEU A 53 3.25 10.39 4.73
C LEU A 53 3.97 10.12 6.05
N THR A 54 3.69 8.98 6.67
CA THR A 54 4.45 8.47 7.81
C THR A 54 5.47 7.44 7.34
N LYS A 55 6.72 7.62 7.80
CA LYS A 55 7.83 6.71 7.58
C LYS A 55 8.12 6.03 8.90
N ASP A 56 7.98 4.71 8.91
CA ASP A 56 8.24 3.84 10.05
C ASP A 56 7.34 4.17 11.26
N ARG A 57 7.27 3.26 12.22
CA ARG A 57 6.49 3.47 13.45
C ARG A 57 7.34 4.17 14.49
N SER A 58 7.47 5.50 14.40
CA SER A 58 8.12 6.29 15.45
C SER A 58 7.37 6.10 16.78
N GLY A 59 8.08 5.69 17.83
CA GLY A 59 7.52 5.48 19.18
C GLY A 59 7.15 4.03 19.54
N TYR A 60 7.29 3.05 18.64
CA TYR A 60 7.17 1.64 19.00
C TYR A 60 8.47 1.10 19.64
N PRO A 61 8.40 0.12 20.59
CA PRO A 61 9.59 -0.48 21.18
C PRO A 61 10.56 -0.97 20.10
N ALA A 62 11.88 -0.83 20.31
CA ALA A 62 12.89 -1.15 19.29
C ALA A 62 12.78 -2.57 18.69
N ILE A 63 12.26 -3.53 19.45
CA ILE A 63 11.95 -4.91 19.00
C ILE A 63 10.84 -4.94 17.92
N LEU A 64 9.91 -3.99 17.94
CA LEU A 64 8.81 -3.81 16.98
C LEU A 64 9.09 -2.70 15.95
N GLY A 65 10.09 -1.85 16.18
CA GLY A 65 10.60 -0.86 15.23
C GLY A 65 11.64 -1.42 14.24
N ALA A 66 11.75 -2.75 14.13
CA ALA A 66 12.80 -3.45 13.38
C ALA A 66 12.50 -3.60 11.88
N PHE A 67 11.44 -2.97 11.36
CA PHE A 67 11.09 -3.03 9.95
C PHE A 67 10.63 -1.68 9.41
N GLU A 68 10.89 -1.47 8.12
CA GLU A 68 10.47 -0.27 7.41
C GLU A 68 8.99 -0.36 7.03
N GLU A 69 8.29 0.77 7.12
CA GLU A 69 6.90 0.90 6.71
C GLU A 69 6.70 2.26 6.02
N ARG A 70 5.84 2.31 5.01
CA ARG A 70 5.33 3.58 4.48
C ARG A 70 3.82 3.60 4.53
N ARG A 71 3.28 4.70 5.04
CA ARG A 71 1.85 4.90 5.14
C ARG A 71 1.48 6.31 4.69
N ILE A 72 0.54 6.42 3.76
CA ILE A 72 -0.05 7.70 3.36
C ILE A 72 -1.47 7.73 3.89
N ASP A 73 -1.75 8.63 4.83
CA ASP A 73 -3.04 8.77 5.50
C ASP A 73 -3.71 10.11 5.16
N TRP A 74 -5.01 10.09 4.91
CA TRP A 74 -5.82 11.31 4.81
C TRP A 74 -7.26 11.04 5.21
N VAL A 75 -8.01 12.13 5.36
CA VAL A 75 -9.44 12.09 5.66
C VAL A 75 -10.19 12.83 4.57
N ASP A 76 -11.24 12.22 4.06
CA ASP A 76 -12.11 12.81 3.04
C ASP A 76 -13.57 12.53 3.41
N ASN A 77 -14.34 13.59 3.64
CA ASN A 77 -15.74 13.51 4.07
C ASN A 77 -15.97 12.61 5.29
N GLY A 78 -15.06 12.65 6.26
CA GLY A 78 -15.11 11.84 7.48
C GLY A 78 -14.69 10.37 7.29
N ILE A 79 -14.38 9.94 6.07
CA ILE A 79 -13.82 8.61 5.81
C ILE A 79 -12.30 8.70 5.86
N PHE A 80 -11.71 7.94 6.78
CA PHE A 80 -10.27 7.78 6.87
C PHE A 80 -9.80 6.86 5.75
N LYS A 81 -8.69 7.22 5.10
CA LYS A 81 -8.13 6.50 3.96
C LYS A 81 -6.65 6.32 4.19
N ALA A 82 -6.13 5.15 3.83
CA ALA A 82 -4.70 4.92 3.86
C ALA A 82 -4.21 4.03 2.70
N ILE A 83 -2.99 4.34 2.26
CA ILE A 83 -2.14 3.45 1.45
C ILE A 83 -1.02 2.96 2.37
N ILE A 84 -0.86 1.64 2.50
CA ILE A 84 0.11 1.02 3.40
C ILE A 84 1.04 0.10 2.59
N ILE A 85 2.34 0.30 2.74
CA ILE A 85 3.39 -0.61 2.27
C ILE A 85 4.12 -1.13 3.49
N GLN A 86 3.93 -2.42 3.79
CA GLN A 86 4.46 -3.05 5.00
C GLN A 86 4.89 -4.50 4.73
N PRO A 87 5.84 -5.04 5.51
CA PRO A 87 6.16 -6.46 5.45
C PRO A 87 4.96 -7.31 5.89
N ASN A 88 4.99 -8.61 5.59
CA ASN A 88 3.93 -9.51 6.00
C ASN A 88 4.01 -9.81 7.50
N PHE A 89 2.89 -9.66 8.20
CA PHE A 89 2.78 -10.05 9.60
C PHE A 89 2.30 -11.50 9.71
N GLU A 90 3.05 -12.30 10.46
CA GLU A 90 2.80 -13.71 10.69
C GLU A 90 2.64 -13.97 12.19
N ARG A 91 2.08 -15.14 12.54
CA ARG A 91 1.87 -15.53 13.94
C ARG A 91 3.14 -15.45 14.80
N ARG A 92 4.31 -15.67 14.19
CA ARG A 92 5.61 -15.72 14.89
C ARG A 92 6.42 -14.42 14.78
N GLY A 93 5.92 -13.39 14.09
CA GLY A 93 6.63 -12.13 13.91
C GLY A 93 6.44 -11.53 12.53
N VAL A 94 7.38 -10.66 12.15
CA VAL A 94 7.36 -9.94 10.87
C VAL A 94 8.26 -10.64 9.86
N ASN A 95 7.71 -10.99 8.71
CA ASN A 95 8.45 -11.58 7.60
C ASN A 95 8.80 -10.48 6.59
N THR A 96 10.04 -10.00 6.62
CA THR A 96 10.53 -8.92 5.74
C THR A 96 10.96 -9.40 4.35
N ALA A 97 10.85 -10.71 4.06
CA ALA A 97 11.07 -11.26 2.72
C ALA A 97 9.85 -11.07 1.81
N ILE A 98 8.66 -10.88 2.39
CA ILE A 98 7.41 -10.69 1.66
C ILE A 98 6.65 -9.48 2.18
N TRP A 99 6.02 -8.75 1.28
CA TRP A 99 5.47 -7.42 1.50
C TRP A 99 4.06 -7.33 0.94
N ASN A 100 3.32 -6.37 1.49
CA ASN A 100 1.96 -6.07 1.11
C ASN A 100 1.85 -4.61 0.67
N PHE A 101 1.04 -4.37 -0.35
CA PHE A 101 0.58 -3.05 -0.75
C PHE A 101 -0.94 -3.00 -0.56
N ILE A 102 -1.40 -2.18 0.38
CA ILE A 102 -2.76 -2.23 0.91
C ILE A 102 -3.43 -0.87 0.74
N ASN A 103 -4.65 -0.89 0.25
CA ASN A 103 -5.56 0.23 0.33
C ASN A 103 -6.58 -0.07 1.40
N ILE A 104 -6.81 0.89 2.29
CA ILE A 104 -7.82 0.78 3.32
C ILE A 104 -8.60 2.08 3.43
N ALA A 105 -9.89 1.96 3.63
CA ALA A 105 -10.76 3.06 4.02
C ALA A 105 -11.63 2.60 5.18
N TRP A 106 -11.86 3.46 6.17
CA TRP A 106 -12.71 3.15 7.31
C TRP A 106 -13.41 4.39 7.83
N PHE A 107 -14.51 4.17 8.52
CA PHE A 107 -15.21 5.20 9.27
C PHE A 107 -15.07 4.91 10.76
N ASP A 108 -14.71 5.93 11.54
CA ASP A 108 -14.70 5.86 13.00
C ASP A 108 -15.93 6.60 13.51
N ASP A 109 -16.98 5.85 13.85
CA ASP A 109 -18.20 6.42 14.43
C ASP A 109 -18.06 6.68 15.94
N GLY A 110 -16.95 6.27 16.57
CA GLY A 110 -16.71 6.44 18.00
C GLY A 110 -17.53 5.51 18.91
N PHE A 111 -18.39 4.65 18.36
CA PHE A 111 -19.32 3.82 19.13
C PHE A 111 -19.30 2.34 18.76
N SER A 112 -18.92 1.99 17.53
CA SER A 112 -18.99 0.62 17.02
C SER A 112 -17.79 -0.24 17.45
N ILE A 113 -18.09 -1.48 17.86
CA ILE A 113 -17.08 -2.53 18.15
C ILE A 113 -16.32 -2.92 16.87
N HIS A 114 -17.00 -2.86 15.72
CA HIS A 114 -16.41 -3.09 14.40
C HIS A 114 -16.55 -1.83 13.56
N ARG A 115 -15.42 -1.26 13.16
CA ARG A 115 -15.40 -0.09 12.27
C ARG A 115 -15.77 -0.53 10.86
N PRO A 116 -16.81 0.05 10.23
CA PRO A 116 -17.10 -0.18 8.83
C PRO A 116 -15.85 0.11 8.01
N GLN A 117 -15.43 -0.84 7.19
CA GLN A 117 -14.17 -0.73 6.47
C GLN A 117 -14.22 -1.34 5.07
N TRP A 118 -13.36 -0.83 4.22
CA TRP A 118 -13.07 -1.36 2.91
C TRP A 118 -11.56 -1.59 2.81
N ILE A 119 -11.16 -2.81 2.47
CA ILE A 119 -9.75 -3.19 2.33
C ILE A 119 -9.55 -3.83 0.97
N LYS A 120 -8.46 -3.45 0.28
CA LYS A 120 -8.02 -4.09 -0.95
C LYS A 120 -6.51 -4.26 -0.95
N LEU A 121 -6.07 -5.50 -1.15
CA LEU A 121 -4.66 -5.84 -1.35
C LEU A 121 -4.34 -5.70 -2.85
N LEU A 122 -3.49 -4.74 -3.21
CA LEU A 122 -3.00 -4.58 -4.58
C LEU A 122 -1.76 -5.44 -4.83
N ALA A 123 -1.01 -5.74 -3.77
CA ALA A 123 0.01 -6.78 -3.74
C ALA A 123 -0.08 -7.51 -2.39
N ASP A 124 -0.12 -8.84 -2.42
CA ASP A 124 -0.26 -9.70 -1.23
C ASP A 124 0.91 -10.69 -1.19
N LYS A 125 1.74 -10.60 -0.14
CA LYS A 125 2.89 -11.49 0.12
C LYS A 125 3.84 -11.65 -1.06
N VAL A 126 4.21 -10.55 -1.69
CA VAL A 126 5.18 -10.52 -2.81
C VAL A 126 6.55 -10.03 -2.35
N ALA A 127 7.60 -10.27 -3.13
CA ALA A 127 8.90 -9.63 -2.89
C ALA A 127 8.78 -8.09 -3.00
N PHE A 128 9.56 -7.34 -2.21
CA PHE A 128 9.49 -5.87 -2.21
C PHE A 128 9.79 -5.28 -3.59
N GLU A 129 10.70 -5.90 -4.33
CA GLU A 129 11.12 -5.51 -5.67
C GLU A 129 9.94 -5.51 -6.67
N VAL A 130 8.93 -6.34 -6.45
CA VAL A 130 7.69 -6.33 -7.23
C VAL A 130 6.91 -5.03 -6.98
N ILE A 131 6.86 -4.56 -5.73
CA ILE A 131 6.23 -3.28 -5.37
C ILE A 131 7.06 -2.12 -5.92
N GLU A 132 8.39 -2.15 -5.71
CA GLU A 132 9.33 -1.12 -6.19
C GLU A 132 9.20 -0.93 -7.71
N HIS A 133 9.16 -2.01 -8.48
CA HIS A 133 9.05 -1.97 -9.94
C HIS A 133 7.69 -1.45 -10.45
N ASN A 134 6.60 -1.74 -9.73
CA ASN A 134 5.24 -1.40 -10.16
C ASN A 134 4.66 -0.19 -9.41
N ILE A 135 5.49 0.58 -8.70
CA ILE A 135 5.03 1.61 -7.77
C ILE A 135 4.12 2.65 -8.42
N ASP A 136 4.42 3.12 -9.63
CA ASP A 136 3.61 4.14 -10.30
C ASP A 136 2.19 3.64 -10.60
N GLU A 137 2.07 2.39 -11.07
CA GLU A 137 0.78 1.76 -11.32
C GLU A 137 0.01 1.55 -10.01
N LEU A 138 0.69 1.02 -8.98
CA LEU A 138 0.08 0.79 -7.66
C LEU A 138 -0.46 2.09 -7.04
N LEU A 139 0.30 3.19 -7.12
CA LEU A 139 -0.11 4.49 -6.61
C LEU A 139 -1.30 5.06 -7.41
N ASN A 140 -1.28 4.98 -8.73
CA ASN A 140 -2.38 5.44 -9.57
C ASN A 140 -3.68 4.66 -9.31
N VAL A 141 -3.59 3.33 -9.23
CA VAL A 141 -4.73 2.47 -8.88
C VAL A 141 -5.24 2.79 -7.48
N SER A 142 -4.35 3.19 -6.57
CA SER A 142 -4.73 3.51 -5.19
C SER A 142 -5.47 4.80 -5.04
N GLU A 143 -4.96 5.85 -5.66
CA GLU A 143 -5.64 7.14 -5.75
C GLU A 143 -7.03 6.96 -6.38
N HIS A 144 -7.14 6.19 -7.47
CA HIS A 144 -8.42 5.92 -8.10
C HIS A 144 -9.38 5.16 -7.17
N ASN A 145 -8.92 4.06 -6.57
CA ASN A 145 -9.76 3.26 -5.67
C ASN A 145 -10.26 4.09 -4.48
N LEU A 146 -9.36 4.82 -3.81
CA LEU A 146 -9.66 5.49 -2.54
C LEU A 146 -10.38 6.82 -2.70
N THR A 147 -10.17 7.56 -3.78
CA THR A 147 -10.93 8.78 -4.07
C THR A 147 -12.40 8.47 -4.38
N GLY A 148 -12.70 7.28 -4.90
CA GLY A 148 -14.05 6.84 -5.24
C GLY A 148 -14.88 6.29 -4.07
N ILE A 149 -14.27 5.97 -2.92
CA ILE A 149 -14.95 5.32 -1.79
C ILE A 149 -15.98 6.25 -1.16
N LYS A 150 -17.18 5.71 -0.94
CA LYS A 150 -18.29 6.32 -0.20
C LYS A 150 -18.65 5.47 1.02
N MET A 151 -19.47 6.03 1.90
CA MET A 151 -19.92 5.35 3.12
C MET A 151 -20.57 3.99 2.83
N ALA A 152 -21.32 3.87 1.73
CA ALA A 152 -21.99 2.64 1.33
C ALA A 152 -21.04 1.53 0.85
N ASP A 153 -19.78 1.86 0.54
CA ASP A 153 -18.76 0.87 0.14
C ASP A 153 -18.07 0.21 1.35
N LEU A 154 -18.22 0.81 2.54
CA LEU A 154 -17.69 0.29 3.80
C LEU A 154 -18.59 -0.85 4.29
N LYS A 155 -17.98 -1.96 4.74
CA LYS A 155 -18.68 -3.17 5.20
C LYS A 155 -18.40 -3.48 6.66
#